data_AF-A0A4Y2NXT9-F1
#
_entry.id   AF-A0A4Y2NXT9-F1
#
_cell.length_a   1.000
_cell.length_b   1.000
_cell.length_c   1.000
_cell.angle_alpha   90.00
_cell.angle_beta   90.00
_cell.angle_gamma   90.00
#
_symmetry.space_group_name_H-M   'P 1'
#
loop_
_entity.id
_entity.type
_entity.pdbx_description
1 polymer ?
#
loop_
_entity_poly.entity_id
_entity_poly.type
_entity_poly.pdbx_seq_one_letter_code
_entity_poly.pdbx_strand_id
1 'polypeptide(L)'
;MDPKIKNYGILRKDHIQNGRAVGGVALLYSQRFPSRPYTLDTSLQAVAIQIDIKMLITICAIYIPPNLTINQNELNKLICQLPAPFIIMGDLNGHSSLWGSRDTNARGFQIERFTSDHNLCLLNDSSHILTCSNKIISYTGSSDLFPINHGKMEFPCR
;
A
#
# COMPACT_ATOMS: atom_id res chain seq x y z
N MET A 1 13.97 -9.72 17.82
CA MET A 1 13.83 -11.02 17.13
C MET A 1 12.72 -10.87 16.12
N ASP A 2 12.98 -11.17 14.85
CA ASP A 2 11.91 -11.14 13.86
C ASP A 2 10.94 -12.32 14.07
N PRO A 3 9.62 -12.09 13.91
CA PRO A 3 8.65 -13.17 14.02
C PRO A 3 8.95 -14.24 12.95
N LYS A 4 9.15 -15.48 13.40
CA LYS A 4 9.37 -16.63 12.51
C LYS A 4 8.03 -17.32 12.26
N ILE A 5 7.49 -17.12 11.07
CA ILE A 5 6.29 -17.83 10.59
C ILE A 5 6.76 -18.90 9.60
N LYS A 6 6.40 -20.16 9.86
CA LYS A 6 6.86 -21.30 9.04
C LYS A 6 6.42 -21.11 7.58
N ASN A 7 7.36 -21.27 6.64
CA ASN A 7 7.18 -21.11 5.19
C ASN A 7 6.90 -19.67 4.71
N TYR A 8 7.16 -18.66 5.55
CA TYR A 8 7.06 -17.26 5.16
C TYR A 8 8.37 -16.53 5.43
N GLY A 9 8.77 -15.70 4.47
CA GLY A 9 9.80 -14.70 4.63
C GLY A 9 9.19 -13.37 5.05
N ILE A 10 9.98 -12.52 5.71
CA ILE A 10 9.58 -11.17 6.11
C ILE A 10 10.58 -10.17 5.57
N LEU A 11 10.09 -9.13 4.90
CA LEU A 11 10.83 -7.90 4.64
C LEU A 11 10.25 -6.83 5.55
N ARG A 12 11.10 -6.04 6.18
CA ARG A 12 10.65 -4.95 7.03
C ARG A 12 11.60 -3.76 6.99
N LYS A 13 11.03 -2.58 7.19
CA LYS A 13 11.76 -1.34 7.42
C LYS A 13 11.13 -0.67 8.63
N ASP A 14 11.80 -0.79 9.77
CA ASP A 14 11.35 -0.19 11.02
C ASP A 14 11.77 1.28 11.08
N HIS A 15 10.94 2.12 11.69
CA HIS A 15 11.30 3.51 11.96
C HIS A 15 11.38 3.73 13.46
N ILE A 16 12.60 3.97 13.95
CA ILE A 16 12.89 4.18 15.37
C ILE A 16 13.38 5.61 15.55
N GLN A 17 12.72 6.36 16.43
CA GLN A 17 13.12 7.71 16.82
C GLN A 17 13.27 7.76 18.33
N ASN A 18 14.42 8.23 18.83
CA ASN A 18 14.73 8.30 20.26
C ASN A 18 14.52 6.96 21.01
N GLY A 19 14.90 5.84 20.37
CA GLY A 19 14.74 4.51 20.95
C GLY A 19 13.30 3.98 21.00
N ARG A 20 12.33 4.71 20.43
CA ARG A 20 10.93 4.28 20.34
C ARG A 20 10.56 3.98 18.90
N ALA A 21 9.83 2.88 18.70
CA ALA A 21 9.20 2.60 17.42
C ALA A 21 8.13 3.66 17.15
N VAL A 22 8.26 4.37 16.02
CA VAL A 22 7.35 5.45 15.59
C VAL A 22 6.68 5.12 14.25
N GLY A 23 6.86 3.89 13.79
CA GLY A 23 6.29 3.36 12.56
C GLY A 23 7.11 2.20 12.04
N GLY A 24 6.68 1.69 10.90
CA GLY A 24 7.41 0.73 10.12
C GLY A 24 6.49 0.08 9.11
N VAL A 25 7.09 -0.58 8.13
CA VAL A 25 6.37 -1.43 7.20
C VAL A 25 6.95 -2.83 7.26
N ALA A 26 6.10 -3.84 7.17
CA ALA A 26 6.49 -5.23 7.02
C ALA A 26 5.67 -5.89 5.91
N LEU A 27 6.34 -6.69 5.08
CA LEU A 27 5.75 -7.50 4.03
C LEU A 27 6.08 -8.97 4.34
N LEU A 28 5.04 -9.75 4.63
CA LEU A 28 5.14 -11.19 4.79
C LEU A 28 4.84 -11.86 3.45
N TYR A 29 5.71 -12.77 2.99
CA TYR A 29 5.55 -13.43 1.70
C TYR A 29 5.80 -14.93 1.81
N SER A 30 5.04 -15.72 1.06
CA SER A 30 5.18 -17.18 1.07
C SER A 30 6.48 -17.59 0.37
N GLN A 31 7.27 -18.44 1.02
CA GLN A 31 8.48 -19.02 0.46
C GLN A 31 8.19 -20.15 -0.55
N ARG A 32 6.91 -20.44 -0.82
CA ARG A 32 6.48 -21.41 -1.83
C ARG A 32 6.72 -20.91 -3.25
N PHE A 33 6.79 -19.59 -3.44
CA PHE A 33 7.03 -18.98 -4.74
C PHE A 33 8.47 -18.46 -4.80
N PRO A 34 9.18 -18.65 -5.94
CA PRO A 34 10.45 -18.00 -6.17
C PRO A 34 10.30 -16.49 -5.97
N SER A 35 11.12 -15.93 -5.10
CA SER A 35 11.01 -14.52 -4.73
C SER A 35 12.36 -13.96 -4.32
N ARG A 36 12.55 -12.67 -4.57
CA ARG A 36 13.77 -11.95 -4.19
C ARG A 36 13.42 -10.55 -3.67
N PRO A 37 14.02 -10.10 -2.55
CA PRO A 37 13.87 -8.72 -2.10
C PRO A 37 14.33 -7.76 -3.20
N TYR A 38 13.66 -6.62 -3.32
CA TYR A 38 14.02 -5.55 -4.24
C TYR A 38 14.43 -4.32 -3.45
N THR A 39 15.70 -3.94 -3.58
CA THR A 39 16.27 -2.80 -2.85
C THR A 39 15.71 -1.49 -3.37
N LEU A 40 15.22 -0.66 -2.46
CA LEU A 40 14.71 0.69 -2.74
C LEU A 40 15.67 1.73 -2.17
N ASP A 41 16.06 2.69 -3.01
CA ASP A 41 16.72 3.92 -2.58
C ASP A 41 15.65 4.97 -2.25
N THR A 42 15.21 4.97 -0.99
CA THR A 42 14.18 5.89 -0.51
C THR A 42 14.28 6.13 1.00
N SER A 43 13.99 7.36 1.40
CA SER A 43 13.75 7.77 2.79
C SER A 43 12.42 7.22 3.34
N LEU A 44 11.45 6.94 2.46
CA LEU A 44 10.11 6.49 2.84
C LEU A 44 10.16 5.11 3.51
N GLN A 45 9.18 4.84 4.38
CA GLN A 45 9.04 3.52 5.02
C GLN A 45 8.42 2.56 4.00
N ALA A 46 9.24 2.06 3.09
CA ALA A 46 8.83 1.16 2.02
C ALA A 46 9.79 -0.04 1.91
N VAL A 47 9.22 -1.19 1.55
CA VAL A 47 9.95 -2.42 1.19
C VAL A 47 9.35 -3.00 -0.08
N ALA A 48 10.18 -3.60 -0.93
CA ALA A 48 9.71 -4.25 -2.15
C ALA A 48 10.26 -5.67 -2.30
N ILE A 49 9.51 -6.51 -3.01
CA ILE A 49 9.88 -7.86 -3.38
C ILE A 49 9.48 -8.10 -4.83
N GLN A 50 10.24 -8.90 -5.56
CA GLN A 50 9.77 -9.52 -6.80
C GLN A 50 9.41 -10.97 -6.53
N ILE A 51 8.23 -11.38 -6.96
CA ILE A 51 7.68 -12.72 -6.78
C ILE A 51 7.24 -13.29 -8.12
N ASP A 52 7.55 -14.56 -8.38
CA ASP A 52 7.14 -15.26 -9.58
C ASP A 52 5.89 -16.11 -9.29
N ILE A 53 4.74 -15.62 -9.74
CA ILE A 53 3.44 -16.30 -9.64
C ILE A 53 2.85 -16.36 -11.05
N LYS A 54 3.38 -17.26 -11.88
CA LYS A 54 3.09 -17.38 -13.33
C LYS A 54 3.66 -16.23 -14.18
N MET A 55 3.93 -15.08 -13.57
CA MET A 55 4.72 -13.98 -14.10
C MET A 55 5.50 -13.32 -12.96
N LEU A 56 6.60 -12.65 -13.29
CA LEU A 56 7.35 -11.86 -12.33
C LEU A 56 6.62 -10.55 -12.04
N ILE A 57 6.21 -10.34 -10.78
CA ILE A 57 5.52 -9.14 -10.33
C ILE A 57 6.33 -8.50 -9.20
N THR A 58 6.45 -7.17 -9.20
CA THR A 58 7.02 -6.42 -8.08
C THR A 58 5.91 -5.99 -7.12
N ILE A 59 6.03 -6.32 -5.83
CA ILE A 59 5.12 -5.84 -4.78
C ILE A 59 5.91 -4.88 -3.89
N CYS A 60 5.41 -3.66 -3.73
CA CYS A 60 5.97 -2.62 -2.87
C CYS A 60 4.99 -2.31 -1.74
N ALA A 61 5.35 -2.63 -0.50
CA ALA A 61 4.60 -2.20 0.68
C ALA A 61 5.15 -0.86 1.17
N ILE A 62 4.28 0.11 1.46
CA ILE A 62 4.64 1.43 1.95
C ILE A 62 3.76 1.85 3.12
N TYR A 63 4.38 2.49 4.12
CA TYR A 63 3.71 3.21 5.18
C TYR A 63 4.17 4.66 5.18
N ILE A 64 3.22 5.60 5.23
CA ILE A 64 3.49 7.02 5.38
C ILE A 64 2.79 7.48 6.66
N PRO A 65 3.52 7.82 7.73
CA PRO A 65 2.91 8.29 8.97
C PRO A 65 2.00 9.51 8.73
N PRO A 66 0.88 9.64 9.46
CA PRO A 66 -0.10 10.71 9.25
C PRO A 66 0.51 12.11 9.38
N ASN A 67 1.50 12.26 10.25
CA ASN A 67 2.17 13.53 10.54
C ASN A 67 3.40 13.79 9.65
N LEU A 68 3.77 12.87 8.75
CA LEU A 68 4.92 13.06 7.87
C LEU A 68 4.52 13.83 6.62
N THR A 69 4.96 15.07 6.48
CA THR A 69 4.83 15.81 5.22
C THR A 69 5.78 15.22 4.19
N ILE A 70 5.25 14.68 3.10
CA ILE A 70 6.03 14.09 2.01
C ILE A 70 6.03 15.01 0.78
N ASN A 71 7.15 15.02 0.06
CA ASN A 71 7.23 15.70 -1.23
C ASN A 71 6.71 14.77 -2.35
N GLN A 72 5.96 15.30 -3.32
CA GLN A 72 5.53 14.58 -4.52
C GLN A 72 6.71 13.86 -5.21
N ASN A 73 7.88 14.49 -5.23
CA ASN A 73 9.08 13.94 -5.84
C ASN A 73 9.58 12.66 -5.14
N GLU A 74 9.35 12.50 -3.84
CA GLU A 74 9.73 11.27 -3.13
C GLU A 74 8.88 10.07 -3.59
N LEU A 75 7.57 10.27 -3.78
CA LEU A 75 6.68 9.26 -4.37
C LEU A 75 7.06 8.96 -5.82
N ASN A 76 7.36 9.99 -6.62
CA ASN A 76 7.78 9.83 -8.01
C ASN A 76 9.10 9.05 -8.11
N LYS A 77 10.09 9.34 -7.26
CA LYS A 77 11.34 8.60 -7.20
C LYS A 77 11.13 7.15 -6.81
N LEU A 78 10.22 6.86 -5.87
CA LEU A 78 9.91 5.50 -5.46
C LEU A 78 9.36 4.69 -6.64
N ILE A 79 8.37 5.23 -7.37
CA ILE A 79 7.72 4.47 -8.44
C ILE A 79 8.63 4.25 -9.65
N CYS A 80 9.51 5.20 -9.96
CA CYS A 80 10.51 5.05 -11.03
C CYS A 80 11.49 3.91 -10.79
N GLN A 81 11.63 3.44 -9.55
CA GLN A 81 12.50 2.31 -9.21
C GLN A 81 11.82 0.95 -9.42
N LEU A 82 10.49 0.88 -9.48
CA LEU A 82 9.76 -0.39 -9.47
C LEU A 82 9.69 -1.02 -10.87
N PRO A 83 10.22 -2.24 -11.07
CA PRO A 83 10.07 -2.94 -12.33
C PRO A 83 8.61 -3.33 -12.57
N ALA A 84 8.08 -3.01 -13.76
CA ALA A 84 6.73 -3.41 -14.16
C ALA A 84 6.67 -4.92 -14.53
N PRO A 85 5.53 -5.59 -14.33
CA PRO A 85 4.32 -5.09 -13.64
C PRO A 85 4.54 -4.97 -12.13
N PHE A 86 3.86 -4.01 -11.50
CA PHE A 86 3.99 -3.81 -10.06
C PHE A 86 2.68 -3.50 -9.34
N ILE A 87 2.69 -3.77 -8.04
CA ILE A 87 1.65 -3.46 -7.08
C ILE A 87 2.29 -2.62 -5.97
N ILE A 88 1.74 -1.44 -5.70
CA ILE A 88 2.05 -0.67 -4.49
C ILE A 88 0.90 -0.89 -3.50
N MET A 89 1.21 -1.14 -2.24
CA MET A 89 0.20 -1.32 -1.21
C MET A 89 0.61 -0.76 0.13
N GLY A 90 -0.36 -0.46 0.99
CA GLY A 90 -0.11 -0.13 2.40
C GLY A 90 -0.93 1.06 2.87
N ASP A 91 -0.44 1.77 3.88
CA ASP A 91 -1.14 2.90 4.50
C ASP A 91 -0.39 4.22 4.25
N LEU A 92 -0.87 4.96 3.26
CA LEU A 92 -0.42 6.29 2.88
C LEU A 92 -1.00 7.41 3.78
N ASN A 93 -1.94 7.15 4.70
CA ASN A 93 -2.62 8.15 5.55
C ASN A 93 -3.27 9.34 4.80
N GLY A 94 -3.79 9.09 3.60
CA GLY A 94 -4.52 10.06 2.79
C GLY A 94 -6.01 9.75 2.72
N HIS A 95 -6.84 10.77 2.88
CA HIS A 95 -8.29 10.65 2.73
C HIS A 95 -8.68 11.18 1.35
N SER A 96 -9.43 10.38 0.59
CA SER A 96 -10.01 10.80 -0.69
C SER A 96 -11.33 10.08 -0.92
N SER A 97 -12.27 10.82 -1.50
CA SER A 97 -13.52 10.23 -2.00
C SER A 97 -13.29 9.21 -3.12
N LEU A 98 -12.17 9.24 -3.85
CA LEU A 98 -11.84 8.24 -4.88
C LEU A 98 -11.68 6.83 -4.30
N TRP A 99 -11.27 6.71 -3.05
CA TRP A 99 -11.21 5.44 -2.32
C TRP A 99 -12.15 5.40 -1.11
N GLY A 100 -13.28 6.11 -1.19
CA GLY A 100 -14.40 5.94 -0.24
C GLY A 100 -14.33 6.76 1.05
N SER A 101 -13.42 7.75 1.17
CA SER A 101 -13.46 8.69 2.29
C SER A 101 -14.57 9.73 2.13
N ARG A 102 -15.08 10.26 3.25
CA ARG A 102 -16.13 11.30 3.25
C ARG A 102 -15.67 12.59 2.56
N ASP A 103 -14.40 12.93 2.70
CA ASP A 103 -13.76 14.11 2.16
C ASP A 103 -12.36 13.77 1.60
N THR A 104 -11.82 14.69 0.80
CA THR A 104 -10.44 14.61 0.31
C THR A 104 -9.55 15.61 1.04
N ASN A 105 -8.56 15.10 1.77
CA ASN A 105 -7.58 15.95 2.45
C ASN A 105 -6.37 16.27 1.54
N ALA A 106 -5.46 17.14 2.00
CA ALA A 106 -4.30 17.56 1.22
C ALA A 106 -3.42 16.38 0.76
N ARG A 107 -3.28 15.35 1.61
CA ARG A 107 -2.53 14.13 1.26
C ARG A 107 -3.29 13.26 0.25
N GLY A 108 -4.62 13.19 0.36
CA GLY A 108 -5.49 12.57 -0.62
C GLY A 108 -5.27 13.16 -2.01
N PHE A 109 -5.42 14.47 -2.17
CA PHE A 109 -5.16 15.14 -3.44
C PHE A 109 -3.75 14.87 -4.00
N GLN A 110 -2.75 14.80 -3.13
CA GLN A 110 -1.38 14.44 -3.53
C GLN A 110 -1.29 13.02 -4.10
N ILE A 111 -1.97 12.05 -3.47
CA ILE A 111 -2.01 10.65 -3.91
C ILE A 111 -2.88 10.49 -5.17
N GLU A 112 -3.99 11.23 -5.29
CA GLU A 112 -4.80 11.27 -6.51
C GLU A 112 -3.97 11.76 -7.70
N ARG A 113 -3.24 12.87 -7.51
CA ARG A 113 -2.32 13.40 -8.52
C ARG A 113 -1.21 12.40 -8.85
N PHE A 114 -0.58 11.80 -7.84
CA PHE A 114 0.41 10.74 -8.03
C PHE A 114 -0.13 9.59 -8.89
N THR A 115 -1.36 9.15 -8.61
CA THR A 115 -2.04 8.07 -9.34
C THR A 115 -2.27 8.47 -10.80
N SER A 116 -2.76 9.70 -11.03
CA SER A 116 -3.00 10.24 -12.38
C SER A 116 -1.71 10.43 -13.17
N ASP A 117 -0.70 11.08 -12.59
CA ASP A 117 0.57 11.43 -13.26
C ASP A 117 1.33 10.18 -13.74
N HIS A 118 1.14 9.04 -13.08
CA HIS A 118 1.81 7.76 -13.39
C HIS A 118 0.90 6.72 -14.05
N ASN A 119 -0.33 7.09 -14.42
CA ASN A 119 -1.36 6.22 -14.99
C ASN A 119 -1.57 4.94 -14.17
N LEU A 120 -1.73 5.10 -12.85
CA LEU A 120 -1.91 3.98 -11.92
C LEU A 120 -3.39 3.65 -11.78
N CYS A 121 -3.66 2.35 -11.64
CA CYS A 121 -4.99 1.88 -11.34
C CYS A 121 -5.18 1.82 -9.82
N LEU A 122 -6.24 2.47 -9.33
CA LEU A 122 -6.72 2.31 -7.97
C LEU A 122 -7.53 1.01 -7.88
N LEU A 123 -7.18 0.12 -6.95
CA LEU A 123 -7.94 -1.10 -6.69
C LEU A 123 -8.86 -1.01 -5.48
N ASN A 124 -8.82 0.09 -4.75
CA ASN A 124 -9.75 0.30 -3.67
C ASN A 124 -11.14 0.55 -4.23
N ASP A 125 -12.09 -0.18 -3.71
CA ASP A 125 -13.51 0.04 -3.95
C ASP A 125 -14.18 0.51 -2.66
N SER A 126 -15.35 1.14 -2.79
CA SER A 126 -16.23 1.40 -1.65
C SER A 126 -17.24 0.25 -1.42
N SER A 127 -17.20 -0.85 -2.21
CA SER A 127 -18.10 -2.03 -2.08
C SER A 127 -17.82 -3.26 -2.99
N HIS A 128 -16.72 -3.35 -3.74
CA HIS A 128 -16.59 -4.18 -4.94
C HIS A 128 -16.04 -3.44 -6.19
N ILE A 129 -14.77 -3.64 -6.64
CA ILE A 129 -14.32 -3.93 -8.04
C ILE A 129 -13.00 -3.25 -8.53
N LEU A 130 -12.13 -4.11 -9.09
CA LEU A 130 -10.93 -3.85 -9.92
C LEU A 130 -11.26 -3.37 -11.35
N THR A 131 -10.37 -2.58 -12.00
CA THR A 131 -10.05 -2.76 -13.45
C THR A 131 -8.70 -2.15 -13.91
N CYS A 132 -7.91 -2.98 -14.61
CA CYS A 132 -6.46 -2.97 -14.87
C CYS A 132 -5.83 -1.89 -15.80
N SER A 133 -4.52 -1.63 -15.59
CA SER A 133 -3.43 -2.02 -16.53
C SER A 133 -2.03 -1.84 -15.88
N ASN A 134 -1.27 -2.94 -15.76
CA ASN A 134 0.14 -3.12 -15.35
C ASN A 134 0.69 -2.48 -14.06
N LYS A 135 -0.06 -1.62 -13.38
CA LYS A 135 0.35 -0.93 -12.16
C LYS A 135 -0.86 -0.77 -11.23
N ILE A 136 -0.79 -1.36 -10.04
CA ILE A 136 -1.91 -1.49 -9.11
C ILE A 136 -1.55 -0.76 -7.81
N ILE A 137 -2.46 0.04 -7.25
CA ILE A 137 -2.38 0.52 -5.86
C ILE A 137 -3.52 -0.08 -5.03
N SER A 138 -3.22 -0.73 -3.90
CA SER A 138 -4.20 -1.09 -2.87
C SER A 138 -3.86 -0.39 -1.55
N TYR A 139 -4.75 0.48 -1.07
CA TYR A 139 -4.58 1.22 0.17
C TYR A 139 -5.61 0.77 1.20
N THR A 140 -5.22 0.59 2.46
CA THR A 140 -6.19 0.40 3.56
C THR A 140 -6.25 1.69 4.37
N GLY A 141 -7.30 2.48 4.19
CA GLY A 141 -7.58 3.62 5.06
C GLY A 141 -8.31 3.14 6.31
N SER A 142 -7.72 3.36 7.48
CA SER A 142 -8.41 3.17 8.75
C SER A 142 -8.02 4.25 9.73
N SER A 143 -8.89 5.25 9.88
CA SER A 143 -8.99 6.05 11.11
C SER A 143 -10.41 6.52 11.43
N ASP A 144 -11.44 6.01 10.75
CA ASP A 144 -12.83 6.20 11.19
C ASP A 144 -13.29 4.94 11.93
N LEU A 145 -13.41 5.06 13.25
CA LEU A 145 -14.17 4.16 14.10
C LEU A 145 -15.56 3.96 13.49
N PHE A 146 -15.84 2.80 12.91
CA PHE A 146 -17.20 2.41 12.57
C PHE A 146 -18.05 2.38 13.87
N PRO A 147 -19.13 3.17 13.99
CA PRO A 147 -20.16 2.83 14.95
C PRO A 147 -20.82 1.54 14.46
N ILE A 148 -20.80 0.51 15.30
CA ILE A 148 -21.52 -0.73 15.08
C ILE A 148 -23.02 -0.40 15.18
N ASN A 149 -23.67 -0.13 14.05
CA ASN A 149 -25.13 -0.15 13.98
C ASN A 149 -25.57 -1.54 13.54
N HIS A 150 -26.12 -2.28 14.49
CA HIS A 150 -26.88 -3.50 14.24
C HIS A 150 -28.04 -3.20 13.27
N GLY A 151 -28.00 -3.77 12.07
CA GLY A 151 -29.11 -3.68 11.12
C GLY A 151 -28.85 -4.53 9.89
N LYS A 152 -29.45 -5.72 9.83
CA LYS A 152 -29.53 -6.59 8.65
C LYS A 152 -30.01 -5.81 7.42
N MET A 153 -29.49 -6.13 6.23
CA MET A 153 -30.30 -6.17 5.00
C MET A 153 -29.81 -7.28 4.08
N GLU A 154 -30.78 -8.08 3.64
CA GLU A 154 -30.66 -9.24 2.76
C GLU A 154 -30.44 -8.81 1.30
N PHE A 155 -29.77 -9.67 0.53
CA PHE A 155 -29.66 -9.54 -0.93
C PHE A 155 -30.82 -10.29 -1.60
N PRO A 156 -31.53 -9.70 -2.58
CA PRO A 156 -32.18 -10.50 -3.60
C PRO A 156 -31.22 -10.68 -4.77
N CYS A 157 -30.92 -11.95 -5.08
CA CYS A 157 -30.40 -12.33 -6.39
C CYS A 157 -31.41 -11.98 -7.49
N ARG A 158 -30.95 -11.31 -8.54
CA ARG A 158 -31.18 -11.70 -9.94
C ARG A 158 -30.25 -10.92 -10.86
#